data_AF-D7IFR4-F1
#
_entry.id   AF-D7IFR4-F1
#
_cell.length_a   1.000
_cell.length_b   1.000
_cell.length_c   1.000
_cell.angle_alpha   90.00
_cell.angle_beta   90.00
_cell.angle_gamma   90.00
#
_symmetry.space_group_name_H-M   'P 1'
#
loop_
_entity.id
_entity.type
_entity.pdbx_description
1 polymer ?
#
loop_
_entity_poly.entity_id
_entity_poly.type
_entity_poly.pdbx_seq_one_letter_code
_entity_poly.pdbx_strand_id
1 'polypeptide(L)'
;MKVNFNADFKDFNGEPLLVDGNPQVIGHIVAQCLFNGTGIRPSGNMQTDNGKKMRAYHLCMRIMDTGGEIEITSEDAVLIKEAVSGLTPGCYSQVVQLIER
;
A
#
# COMPACT_ATOMS: atom_id res chain seq x y z
N MET A 1 -8.59 11.42 -4.27
CA MET A 1 -7.18 11.75 -4.59
C MET A 1 -6.66 10.71 -5.57
N LYS A 2 -5.86 11.13 -6.56
CA LYS A 2 -5.28 10.21 -7.56
C LYS A 2 -3.87 9.83 -7.13
N VAL A 3 -3.57 8.53 -7.11
CA VAL A 3 -2.26 8.03 -6.70
C VAL A 3 -1.78 6.99 -7.70
N ASN A 4 -0.52 7.10 -8.12
CA ASN A 4 0.13 6.11 -8.96
C ASN A 4 1.13 5.29 -8.13
N PHE A 5 0.84 4.01 -7.93
CA PHE A 5 1.74 3.08 -7.25
C PHE A 5 2.66 2.30 -8.20
N ASN A 6 2.58 2.56 -9.52
CA ASN A 6 3.45 1.96 -10.53
C ASN A 6 4.80 2.69 -10.59
N ALA A 7 5.54 2.56 -9.50
CA ALA A 7 6.91 3.05 -9.35
C ALA A 7 7.70 2.05 -8.52
N ASP A 8 9.02 2.00 -8.72
CA ASP A 8 9.90 1.17 -7.93
C ASP A 8 10.23 1.85 -6.60
N PHE A 9 10.37 1.05 -5.54
CA PHE A 9 11.02 1.50 -4.33
C PHE A 9 12.47 1.86 -4.61
N LYS A 10 12.96 2.86 -3.88
CA LYS A 10 14.37 3.21 -3.80
C LYS A 10 14.97 2.75 -2.47
N ASP A 11 16.22 2.32 -2.51
CA ASP A 11 17.03 2.05 -1.33
C ASP A 11 17.56 3.34 -0.69
N PHE A 12 18.41 3.21 0.34
CA PHE A 12 18.96 4.36 1.07
C PHE A 12 19.97 5.18 0.26
N ASN A 13 20.48 4.68 -0.87
CA ASN A 13 21.34 5.42 -1.81
C ASN A 13 20.53 6.13 -2.90
N GLY A 14 19.21 5.91 -2.95
CA GLY A 14 18.34 6.45 -4.00
C GLY A 14 18.29 5.60 -5.27
N GLU A 15 18.94 4.44 -5.26
CA GLU A 15 18.91 3.45 -6.35
C GLU A 15 17.70 2.52 -6.20
N PRO A 16 17.27 1.80 -7.24
CA PRO A 16 16.16 0.85 -7.12
C PRO A 16 16.41 -0.20 -6.03
N LEU A 17 15.43 -0.42 -5.15
CA LEU A 17 15.48 -1.47 -4.15
C LEU A 17 15.32 -2.83 -4.86
N LEU A 18 16.36 -3.65 -4.80
CA LEU A 18 16.38 -4.98 -5.42
C LEU A 18 16.17 -6.08 -4.38
N VAL A 19 15.34 -7.06 -4.71
CA VAL A 19 15.22 -8.35 -4.01
C VAL A 19 15.41 -9.45 -5.04
N ASP A 20 16.35 -10.37 -4.77
CA ASP A 20 16.76 -11.42 -5.71
C ASP A 20 17.11 -10.89 -7.12
N GLY A 21 17.70 -9.69 -7.17
CA GLY A 21 18.08 -9.00 -8.41
C GLY A 21 16.94 -8.27 -9.14
N ASN A 22 15.71 -8.31 -8.61
CA ASN A 22 14.54 -7.69 -9.24
C ASN A 22 14.09 -6.42 -8.48
N PRO A 23 13.82 -5.30 -9.19
CA PRO A 23 13.23 -4.11 -8.60
C PRO A 23 11.90 -4.41 -7.91
N GLN A 24 11.70 -3.78 -6.75
CA GLN A 24 10.46 -3.92 -5.98
C GLN A 24 9.48 -2.80 -6.33
N VAL A 25 8.42 -3.16 -7.06
CA VAL A 25 7.33 -2.24 -7.41
C VAL A 25 6.48 -1.93 -6.18
N ILE A 26 6.25 -0.64 -5.90
CA ILE A 26 5.48 -0.17 -4.75
C ILE A 26 4.07 -0.77 -4.75
N GLY A 27 3.38 -0.74 -5.89
CA GLY A 27 2.02 -1.27 -6.04
C GLY A 27 1.90 -2.74 -5.64
N HIS A 28 2.87 -3.58 -6.00
CA HIS A 28 2.86 -5.01 -5.62
C HIS A 28 2.97 -5.19 -4.11
N ILE A 29 3.87 -4.46 -3.45
CA ILE A 29 4.06 -4.57 -2.00
C ILE A 29 2.86 -3.99 -1.24
N VAL A 30 2.30 -2.86 -1.68
CA VAL A 30 1.08 -2.28 -1.09
C VAL A 30 -0.10 -3.26 -1.24
N ALA A 31 -0.30 -3.81 -2.43
CA ALA A 31 -1.35 -4.79 -2.70
C ALA A 31 -1.17 -6.05 -1.85
N GLN A 32 0.04 -6.57 -1.73
CA GLN A 32 0.35 -7.72 -0.88
C GLN A 32 0.04 -7.44 0.60
N CYS A 33 0.40 -6.26 1.11
CA CYS A 33 0.09 -5.87 2.49
C CYS A 33 -1.41 -5.78 2.74
N LEU A 34 -2.16 -5.19 1.80
CA LEU A 34 -3.63 -5.12 1.85
C LEU A 34 -4.27 -6.50 1.79
N PHE A 35 -3.80 -7.38 0.91
CA PHE A 35 -4.29 -8.74 0.75
C PHE A 35 -4.08 -9.58 2.02
N ASN A 36 -2.88 -9.51 2.60
CA ASN A 36 -2.56 -10.21 3.83
C ASN A 36 -3.24 -9.60 5.06
N GLY A 37 -3.66 -8.34 4.97
CA GLY A 37 -4.13 -7.55 6.11
C GLY A 37 -3.03 -7.26 7.12
N THR A 38 -1.76 -7.31 6.71
CA THR A 38 -0.60 -6.99 7.56
C THR A 38 -0.78 -5.60 8.15
N GLY A 39 -0.57 -5.40 9.46
CA GLY A 39 -0.62 -4.06 10.07
C GLY A 39 -2.01 -3.40 10.20
N ILE A 40 -3.06 -3.91 9.54
CA ILE A 40 -4.43 -3.40 9.70
C ILE A 40 -4.88 -3.65 11.14
N ARG A 41 -5.07 -2.55 11.89
CA ARG A 41 -5.35 -2.62 13.33
C ARG A 41 -6.83 -2.96 13.58
N PRO A 42 -7.11 -3.95 14.44
CA PRO A 42 -8.47 -4.24 14.86
C PRO A 42 -9.03 -3.08 15.67
N SER A 43 -10.28 -2.74 15.41
CA SER A 43 -11.01 -1.71 16.15
C SER A 43 -11.69 -2.23 17.41
N GLY A 44 -11.77 -3.56 17.57
CA GLY A 44 -12.58 -4.21 18.59
C GLY A 44 -14.08 -4.30 18.21
N ASN A 45 -14.46 -3.75 17.06
CA ASN A 45 -15.80 -3.88 16.49
C ASN A 45 -15.76 -4.79 15.25
N MET A 46 -16.42 -5.95 15.33
CA MET A 46 -16.42 -6.96 14.27
C MET A 46 -16.98 -6.45 12.93
N GLN A 47 -18.03 -5.61 12.96
CA GLN A 47 -18.61 -5.07 11.73
C GLN A 47 -17.64 -4.12 11.03
N THR A 48 -16.99 -3.24 11.79
CA THR A 48 -15.96 -2.34 11.28
C THR A 48 -14.75 -3.12 10.74
N ASP A 49 -14.28 -4.12 11.47
CA ASP A 49 -13.12 -4.92 11.08
C ASP A 49 -13.39 -5.75 9.81
N ASN A 50 -14.60 -6.30 9.66
CA ASN A 50 -15.02 -6.97 8.43
C ASN A 50 -15.15 -5.99 7.26
N GLY A 51 -15.63 -4.77 7.51
CA GLY A 51 -15.65 -3.70 6.52
C GLY A 51 -14.24 -3.34 6.03
N LYS A 52 -13.27 -3.20 6.94
CA LYS A 52 -11.86 -2.98 6.59
C LYS A 52 -11.29 -4.10 5.73
N LYS A 53 -11.57 -5.37 6.03
CA LYS A 53 -11.12 -6.53 5.23
C LYS A 53 -11.62 -6.47 3.79
N MET A 54 -12.94 -6.28 3.61
CA MET A 54 -13.52 -6.18 2.27
C MET A 54 -12.93 -5.01 1.48
N ARG A 55 -12.77 -3.86 2.13
CA ARG A 55 -12.17 -2.67 1.53
C ARG A 55 -10.71 -2.87 1.14
N ALA A 56 -9.92 -3.50 2.01
CA ALA A 56 -8.51 -3.80 1.74
C ALA A 56 -8.37 -4.71 0.51
N TYR A 57 -9.20 -5.75 0.42
CA TYR A 57 -9.21 -6.64 -0.75
C TYR A 57 -9.60 -5.90 -2.05
N HIS A 58 -10.63 -5.05 -2.03
CA HIS A 58 -11.01 -4.27 -3.21
C HIS A 58 -9.90 -3.30 -3.63
N LEU A 59 -9.21 -2.65 -2.69
CA LEU A 59 -8.08 -1.79 -3.00
C LEU A 59 -6.91 -2.58 -3.60
N CYS A 60 -6.59 -3.75 -3.04
CA CYS A 60 -5.58 -4.65 -3.58
C CYS A 60 -5.84 -4.94 -5.06
N MET A 61 -7.05 -5.40 -5.41
CA MET A 61 -7.40 -5.71 -6.80
C MET A 61 -7.28 -4.49 -7.72
N ARG A 62 -7.78 -3.33 -7.28
CA ARG A 62 -7.71 -2.09 -8.07
C ARG A 62 -6.27 -1.64 -8.36
N ILE A 63 -5.38 -1.75 -7.36
CA ILE A 63 -3.96 -1.43 -7.53
C ILE A 63 -3.32 -2.36 -8.57
N MET A 64 -3.63 -3.66 -8.51
CA MET A 64 -3.06 -4.66 -9.41
C MET A 64 -3.61 -4.57 -10.84
N ASP A 65 -4.89 -4.23 -11.02
CA ASP A 65 -5.55 -4.22 -12.33
C ASP A 65 -5.28 -2.96 -13.16
N THR A 66 -5.06 -1.80 -12.50
CA THR A 66 -5.05 -0.50 -13.21
C THR A 66 -3.73 -0.22 -13.94
N GLY A 67 -2.59 -0.73 -13.44
CA GLY A 67 -1.26 -0.46 -14.01
C GLY A 67 -0.83 1.02 -14.01
N GLY A 68 -1.59 1.90 -13.35
CA GLY A 68 -1.43 3.35 -13.39
C GLY A 68 -2.14 4.05 -12.22
N GLU A 69 -2.58 5.30 -12.44
CA GLU A 69 -3.27 6.08 -11.40
C GLU A 69 -4.60 5.46 -10.98
N ILE A 70 -4.83 5.37 -9.67
CA ILE A 70 -6.12 5.02 -9.10
C ILE A 70 -6.67 6.17 -8.26
N GLU A 71 -7.99 6.32 -8.27
CA GLU A 71 -8.67 7.24 -7.36
C GLU A 71 -8.94 6.57 -6.01
N ILE A 72 -8.42 7.17 -4.93
CA ILE A 72 -8.62 6.71 -3.57
C ILE A 72 -9.28 7.82 -2.73
N THR A 73 -9.99 7.41 -1.68
CA THR A 73 -10.57 8.30 -0.67
C THR A 73 -9.60 8.50 0.50
N SER A 74 -9.91 9.41 1.42
CA SER A 74 -9.13 9.60 2.65
C SER A 74 -9.11 8.34 3.53
N GLU A 75 -10.19 7.58 3.55
CA GLU A 75 -10.28 6.33 4.31
C GLU A 75 -9.45 5.22 3.66
N ASP A 76 -9.40 5.16 2.33
CA ASP A 76 -8.49 4.25 1.61
C ASP A 76 -7.03 4.60 1.92
N ALA A 77 -6.69 5.89 1.92
CA ALA A 77 -5.36 6.37 2.28
C ALA A 77 -4.97 5.94 3.70
N VAL A 78 -5.86 6.09 4.69
CA VAL A 78 -5.63 5.61 6.06
C VAL A 78 -5.42 4.09 6.07
N LEU A 79 -6.28 3.33 5.39
CA LEU A 79 -6.21 1.87 5.35
C LEU A 79 -4.91 1.38 4.68
N ILE A 80 -4.46 2.03 3.61
CA ILE A 80 -3.17 1.74 2.97
C ILE A 80 -2.02 1.99 3.95
N LYS A 81 -2.00 3.13 4.64
CA LYS A 81 -0.97 3.45 5.65
C LYS A 81 -0.97 2.46 6.81
N GLU A 82 -2.13 2.03 7.29
CA GLU A 82 -2.24 0.94 8.28
C GLU A 82 -1.64 -0.36 7.72
N ALA A 83 -2.00 -0.73 6.49
CA ALA A 83 -1.56 -1.97 5.87
C ALA A 83 -0.03 -2.06 5.70
N VAL A 84 0.60 -0.95 5.31
CA VAL A 84 2.05 -0.90 5.09
C VAL A 84 2.87 -0.57 6.36
N SER A 85 2.23 -0.47 7.52
CA SER A 85 2.90 -0.04 8.76
C SER A 85 4.03 -0.96 9.23
N GLY A 86 4.09 -2.20 8.73
CA GLY A 86 5.19 -3.14 9.00
C GLY A 86 6.41 -3.00 8.08
N LEU A 87 6.36 -2.12 7.07
CA LEU A 87 7.50 -1.88 6.19
C LEU A 87 8.63 -1.14 6.92
N THR A 88 9.85 -1.21 6.34
CA THR A 88 10.96 -0.37 6.81
C THR A 88 10.61 1.12 6.69
N PRO A 89 11.21 2.01 7.49
CA PRO A 89 10.92 3.45 7.41
C PRO A 89 11.08 4.05 6.00
N GLY A 90 12.10 3.60 5.25
CA GLY A 90 12.35 4.06 3.89
C GLY A 90 11.24 3.65 2.90
N CYS A 91 10.77 2.41 2.97
CA CYS A 91 9.66 1.95 2.13
C CYS A 91 8.34 2.59 2.56
N TYR A 92 8.04 2.64 3.87
CA TYR A 92 6.83 3.28 4.39
C TYR A 92 6.73 4.75 3.95
N SER A 93 7.81 5.53 4.09
CA SER A 93 7.83 6.94 3.69
C SER A 93 7.55 7.14 2.21
N GLN A 94 8.07 6.27 1.34
CA GLN A 94 7.84 6.36 -0.11
C GLN A 94 6.35 6.12 -0.46
N VAL A 95 5.69 5.17 0.21
CA VAL A 95 4.23 4.95 0.04
C VAL A 95 3.44 6.18 0.50
N VAL A 96 3.73 6.69 1.69
CA VAL A 96 3.02 7.86 2.26
C VAL A 96 3.17 9.09 1.38
N GLN A 97 4.38 9.36 0.88
CA GLN A 97 4.63 10.48 -0.02
C GLN A 97 3.87 10.37 -1.34
N LEU A 98 3.61 9.18 -1.87
CA LEU A 98 2.77 9.03 -3.06
C LEU A 98 1.31 9.37 -2.77
N ILE A 99 0.82 9.08 -1.56
CA ILE A 99 -0.56 9.33 -1.15
C ILE A 99 -0.80 10.80 -0.81
N GLU A 100 0.20 11.47 -0.22
CA GLU A 100 0.10 12.86 0.26
C GLU A 100 0.52 13.91 -0.78
N ARG A 101 0.84 13.49 -2.00
CA ARG A 101 1.15 14.38 -3.13
C ARG A 101 -0.05 15.14 -3.65
#